data_AF-A0A7S0LFE6-F1
#
_entry.id   AF-A0A7S0LFE6-F1
#
_cell.length_a   1.000
_cell.length_b   1.000
_cell.length_c   1.000
_cell.angle_alpha   90.00
_cell.angle_beta   90.00
_cell.angle_gamma   90.00
#
_symmetry.space_group_name_H-M   'P 1'
#
loop_
_entity.id
_entity.type
_entity.pdbx_description
1 polymer ?
#
loop_
_entity_poly.entity_id
_entity_poly.type
_entity_poly.pdbx_seq_one_letter_code
_entity_poly.pdbx_strand_id
1 'polypeptide(L)'
;KASHDSARSHTIHPTTRQPMADDKFTQLIKRLETVTAKLEMMDGPATSSASVVATAAVVEDEALSPMVVAFDAFLASEVATYVALAGKINAPDVLEQAEVLKQALEAQRAMLLQVSKCKAPTAAEFQEIIKPTAAKIGEVQAKVDRRSANFNFLQAVGEAVPALGWVTVEKTPVPHVSDMWDCGAYNQTKVLQQYKGQEAQVECAKAMKEIFVGLGKYVKEHHRTGLAWKPTGIAVSAYTTGG
;
A
#
# COMPACT_ATOMS: atom_id res chain seq x y z
N LYS A 1 10.06 47.04 -60.50
CA LYS A 1 9.42 45.75 -60.85
C LYS A 1 9.97 44.71 -59.88
N ALA A 2 9.39 44.63 -58.69
CA ALA A 2 8.30 43.71 -58.33
C ALA A 2 8.90 42.54 -57.53
N SER A 3 9.11 42.80 -56.24
CA SER A 3 9.32 41.79 -55.21
C SER A 3 8.09 41.82 -54.32
N HIS A 4 7.18 40.87 -54.51
CA HIS A 4 6.20 40.39 -53.53
C HIS A 4 5.35 39.28 -54.14
N ASP A 5 4.79 38.45 -53.26
CA ASP A 5 3.77 37.41 -53.48
C ASP A 5 4.20 36.08 -54.12
N SER A 6 4.65 35.18 -53.24
CA SER A 6 4.22 33.78 -53.32
C SER A 6 3.49 33.42 -52.02
N ALA A 7 2.17 33.31 -52.15
CA ALA A 7 1.24 33.01 -51.08
C ALA A 7 1.43 31.57 -50.58
N ARG A 8 1.90 31.42 -49.35
CA ARG A 8 1.93 30.14 -48.64
C ARG A 8 0.66 30.03 -47.79
N SER A 9 -0.39 29.45 -48.40
CA SER A 9 -1.65 29.14 -47.75
C SER A 9 -1.41 28.24 -46.52
N HIS A 10 -1.56 28.79 -45.32
CA HIS A 10 -1.60 28.03 -44.08
C HIS A 10 -3.02 27.51 -43.89
N THR A 11 -3.22 26.23 -44.17
CA THR A 11 -4.43 25.51 -43.79
C THR A 11 -4.45 25.37 -42.27
N ILE A 12 -5.30 26.15 -41.61
CA ILE A 12 -5.60 26.03 -40.19
C ILE A 12 -6.46 24.76 -40.02
N HIS A 13 -5.92 23.73 -39.38
CA HIS A 13 -6.72 22.60 -38.89
C HIS A 13 -7.67 23.09 -37.79
N PRO A 14 -8.98 22.84 -37.86
CA PRO A 14 -9.86 23.04 -36.71
C PRO A 14 -9.58 21.93 -35.69
N THR A 15 -9.06 22.31 -34.53
CA THR A 15 -9.02 21.45 -33.34
C THR A 15 -10.45 21.15 -32.93
N THR A 16 -10.95 19.97 -33.28
CA THR A 16 -12.21 19.42 -32.78
C THR A 16 -12.13 19.33 -31.25
N ARG A 17 -12.94 20.15 -30.58
CA ARG A 17 -13.18 20.12 -29.15
C ARG A 17 -13.78 18.77 -28.78
N GLN A 18 -13.09 18.05 -27.92
CA GLN A 18 -13.40 16.70 -27.45
C GLN A 18 -14.68 16.68 -26.58
N PRO A 19 -15.74 15.89 -26.92
CA PRO A 19 -16.96 15.80 -26.14
C PRO A 19 -16.88 14.62 -25.16
N MET A 20 -15.99 14.68 -24.16
CA MET A 20 -15.90 13.63 -23.12
C MET A 20 -16.50 14.05 -21.76
N ALA A 21 -16.82 15.33 -21.58
CA ALA A 21 -17.50 15.82 -20.37
C ALA A 21 -19.02 15.58 -20.44
N ASP A 22 -19.61 15.65 -21.65
CA ASP A 22 -21.06 15.59 -21.85
C ASP A 22 -21.61 14.18 -21.61
N ASP A 23 -20.85 13.13 -21.89
CA ASP A 23 -21.33 11.75 -21.75
C ASP A 23 -21.40 11.32 -20.27
N LYS A 24 -20.42 11.72 -19.46
CA LYS A 24 -20.46 11.53 -18.00
C LYS A 24 -21.56 12.35 -17.34
N PHE A 25 -21.75 13.59 -17.79
CA PHE A 25 -22.84 14.45 -17.29
C PHE A 25 -24.23 13.89 -17.65
N THR A 26 -24.39 13.40 -18.88
CA THR A 26 -25.63 12.74 -19.35
C THR A 26 -25.92 11.45 -18.57
N GLN A 27 -24.89 10.67 -18.23
CA GLN A 27 -25.02 9.49 -17.38
C GLN A 27 -25.42 9.85 -15.94
N LEU A 28 -24.93 10.97 -15.38
CA LEU A 28 -25.38 11.47 -14.08
C LEU A 28 -26.85 11.92 -14.11
N ILE A 29 -27.28 12.64 -15.15
CA ILE A 29 -28.67 13.09 -15.29
C ILE A 29 -29.63 11.90 -15.40
N LYS A 30 -29.33 10.90 -16.23
CA LYS A 30 -30.15 9.67 -16.33
C LYS A 30 -30.26 8.92 -15.00
N ARG A 31 -29.19 8.90 -14.19
CA ARG A 31 -29.21 8.29 -12.86
C ARG A 31 -30.06 9.09 -11.88
N LEU A 32 -29.98 10.42 -11.91
CA LEU A 32 -30.83 11.29 -11.11
C LEU A 32 -32.31 11.14 -11.47
N GLU A 33 -32.65 11.10 -12.76
CA GLU A 33 -34.03 10.84 -13.22
C GLU A 33 -34.53 9.46 -12.76
N THR A 34 -33.66 8.43 -12.77
CA THR A 34 -34.01 7.07 -12.30
C THR A 34 -34.22 7.02 -10.78
N VAL A 35 -33.42 7.76 -10.00
CA VAL A 35 -33.57 7.84 -8.54
C VAL A 35 -34.83 8.64 -8.17
N THR A 36 -35.13 9.69 -8.94
CA THR A 36 -36.32 10.53 -8.70
C THR A 36 -37.61 9.77 -9.04
N ALA A 37 -37.63 9.02 -10.15
CA ALA A 37 -38.74 8.13 -10.48
C ALA A 37 -38.96 7.01 -9.44
N LYS A 38 -37.88 6.49 -8.82
CA LYS A 38 -37.99 5.51 -7.73
C LYS A 38 -38.48 6.11 -6.41
N LEU A 39 -38.23 7.39 -6.15
CA LEU A 39 -38.73 8.10 -4.97
C LEU A 39 -40.22 8.42 -5.06
N GLU A 40 -40.73 8.71 -6.27
CA GLU A 40 -42.17 8.96 -6.49
C GLU A 40 -43.03 7.67 -6.44
N MET A 41 -42.41 6.50 -6.55
CA MET A 41 -43.10 5.21 -6.41
C MET A 41 -43.22 4.72 -4.95
N MET A 42 -42.72 5.46 -3.96
CA MET A 42 -42.68 5.02 -2.55
C MET A 42 -43.60 5.79 -1.59
N ASP A 43 -44.49 6.66 -2.08
CA ASP A 43 -45.49 7.33 -1.23
C ASP A 43 -46.88 6.71 -1.40
N GLY A 44 -47.15 5.67 -0.60
CA GLY A 44 -48.45 5.04 -0.41
C GLY A 44 -48.72 4.82 1.08
N PRO A 45 -49.98 4.89 1.55
CA PRO A 45 -50.27 5.13 2.96
C PRO A 45 -50.06 3.88 3.83
N ALA A 46 -49.64 4.17 5.06
CA ALA A 46 -49.22 3.28 6.12
C ALA A 46 -50.13 2.07 6.42
N THR A 47 -49.51 0.94 6.75
CA THR A 47 -49.97 0.05 7.83
C THR A 47 -48.81 -0.78 8.37
N SER A 48 -48.69 -0.77 9.70
CA SER A 48 -47.63 -1.36 10.50
C SER A 48 -47.51 -2.88 10.37
N SER A 49 -46.28 -3.38 10.19
CA SER A 49 -45.81 -4.64 10.78
C SER A 49 -44.31 -4.80 10.62
N ALA A 50 -43.66 -5.15 11.72
CA ALA A 50 -42.24 -5.38 11.83
C ALA A 50 -41.79 -6.54 10.93
N SER A 51 -40.89 -6.25 9.99
CA SER A 51 -39.93 -7.19 9.46
C SER A 51 -38.76 -6.37 8.93
N VAL A 52 -37.67 -6.34 9.71
CA VAL A 52 -36.39 -5.78 9.29
C VAL A 52 -35.80 -6.70 8.22
N VAL A 53 -36.29 -6.54 6.99
CA VAL A 53 -35.62 -7.08 5.82
C VAL A 53 -34.36 -6.24 5.68
N ALA A 54 -33.23 -6.85 6.05
CA ALA A 54 -31.91 -6.34 5.74
C ALA A 54 -31.88 -5.94 4.28
N THR A 55 -31.84 -4.64 4.01
CA THR A 55 -31.43 -4.11 2.73
C THR A 55 -30.00 -4.58 2.55
N ALA A 56 -29.86 -5.69 1.83
CA ALA A 56 -28.60 -6.15 1.30
C ALA A 56 -27.99 -4.97 0.56
N ALA A 57 -27.00 -4.34 1.20
CA ALA A 57 -26.15 -3.37 0.56
C ALA A 57 -25.60 -4.08 -0.67
N VAL A 58 -25.97 -3.56 -1.84
CA VAL A 58 -25.48 -4.01 -3.13
C VAL A 58 -23.97 -4.02 -3.02
N VAL A 59 -23.37 -5.20 -3.15
CA VAL A 59 -21.93 -5.38 -3.21
C VAL A 59 -21.50 -4.68 -4.49
N GLU A 60 -21.03 -3.44 -4.36
CA GLU A 60 -20.31 -2.77 -5.44
C GLU A 60 -19.10 -3.64 -5.77
N ASP A 61 -18.96 -3.95 -7.05
CA ASP A 61 -17.82 -4.63 -7.66
C ASP A 61 -16.50 -4.15 -7.02
N GLU A 62 -15.87 -5.05 -6.24
CA GLU A 62 -14.91 -4.78 -5.16
C GLU A 62 -13.53 -4.35 -5.69
N ALA A 63 -13.44 -3.15 -6.27
CA ALA A 63 -12.15 -2.55 -6.61
C ALA A 63 -11.32 -2.32 -5.32
N LEU A 64 -10.05 -2.75 -5.35
CA LEU A 64 -9.12 -2.54 -4.24
C LEU A 64 -8.99 -1.05 -3.92
N SER A 65 -8.98 -0.72 -2.63
CA SER A 65 -8.80 0.66 -2.20
C SER A 65 -7.44 1.22 -2.64
N PRO A 66 -7.29 2.55 -2.82
CA PRO A 66 -6.03 3.15 -3.23
C PRO A 66 -4.84 2.82 -2.33
N MET A 67 -5.05 2.66 -1.01
CA MET A 67 -3.99 2.26 -0.09
C MET A 67 -3.51 0.82 -0.34
N VAL A 68 -4.42 -0.11 -0.63
CA VAL A 68 -4.04 -1.49 -0.93
C VAL A 68 -3.32 -1.56 -2.27
N VAL A 69 -3.81 -0.87 -3.30
CA VAL A 69 -3.16 -0.80 -4.61
C VAL A 69 -1.75 -0.20 -4.52
N ALA A 70 -1.58 0.88 -3.76
CA ALA A 70 -0.26 1.49 -3.57
C ALA A 70 0.70 0.57 -2.79
N PHE A 71 0.21 -0.17 -1.80
CA PHE A 71 1.02 -1.14 -1.08
C PHE A 71 1.40 -2.35 -1.98
N ASP A 72 0.49 -2.78 -2.86
CA ASP A 72 0.77 -3.83 -3.85
C ASP A 72 1.85 -3.42 -4.83
N ALA A 73 1.80 -2.16 -5.30
CA ALA A 73 2.85 -1.60 -6.13
C ALA A 73 4.20 -1.62 -5.38
N PHE A 74 4.24 -1.14 -4.13
CA PHE A 74 5.43 -1.17 -3.28
C PHE A 74 6.01 -2.60 -3.08
N LEU A 75 5.15 -3.59 -2.85
CA LEU A 75 5.57 -5.00 -2.77
C LEU A 75 6.18 -5.48 -4.10
N ALA A 76 5.56 -5.13 -5.22
CA ALA A 76 5.98 -5.54 -6.56
C ALA A 76 7.24 -4.81 -7.06
N SER A 77 7.57 -3.64 -6.51
CA SER A 77 8.79 -2.89 -6.83
C SER A 77 9.90 -3.11 -5.81
N GLU A 78 9.93 -2.37 -4.71
CA GLU A 78 11.08 -2.29 -3.81
C GLU A 78 11.36 -3.64 -3.12
N VAL A 79 10.31 -4.31 -2.64
CA VAL A 79 10.44 -5.58 -1.92
C VAL A 79 10.86 -6.71 -2.87
N ALA A 80 10.17 -6.85 -4.00
CA ALA A 80 10.53 -7.85 -5.01
C ALA A 80 11.96 -7.64 -5.54
N THR A 81 12.39 -6.39 -5.73
CA THR A 81 13.75 -6.06 -6.17
C THR A 81 14.78 -6.49 -5.13
N TYR A 82 14.55 -6.19 -3.85
CA TYR A 82 15.45 -6.60 -2.78
C TYR A 82 15.58 -8.12 -2.68
N VAL A 83 14.48 -8.86 -2.70
CA VAL A 83 14.49 -10.34 -2.65
C VAL A 83 15.22 -10.92 -3.85
N ALA A 84 14.97 -10.40 -5.06
CA ALA A 84 15.67 -10.83 -6.27
C ALA A 84 17.19 -10.58 -6.19
N LEU A 85 17.62 -9.44 -5.65
CA LEU A 85 19.03 -9.13 -5.45
C LEU A 85 19.67 -9.99 -4.34
N ALA A 86 18.93 -10.28 -3.26
CA ALA A 86 19.37 -11.22 -2.22
C ALA A 86 19.61 -12.63 -2.80
N GLY A 87 18.82 -13.05 -3.79
CA GLY A 87 19.06 -14.29 -4.53
C GLY A 87 20.34 -14.28 -5.37
N LYS A 88 20.76 -13.12 -5.88
CA LYS A 88 21.96 -12.99 -6.73
C LYS A 88 23.28 -13.00 -5.96
N ILE A 89 23.27 -12.68 -4.66
CA ILE A 89 24.51 -12.62 -3.86
C ILE A 89 25.01 -13.99 -3.38
N ASN A 90 24.29 -15.08 -3.68
CA ASN A 90 24.63 -16.46 -3.29
C ASN A 90 24.87 -16.64 -1.77
N ALA A 91 24.13 -15.89 -0.95
CA ALA A 91 24.14 -15.96 0.51
C ALA A 91 22.78 -16.49 1.01
N PRO A 92 22.65 -17.80 1.29
CA PRO A 92 21.35 -18.42 1.59
C PRO A 92 20.63 -17.82 2.80
N ASP A 93 21.38 -17.43 3.82
CA ASP A 93 20.88 -16.80 5.04
C ASP A 93 20.30 -15.40 4.80
N VAL A 94 20.92 -14.62 3.92
CA VAL A 94 20.41 -13.30 3.52
C VAL A 94 19.13 -13.43 2.69
N LEU A 95 19.10 -14.37 1.73
CA LEU A 95 17.89 -14.64 0.95
C LEU A 95 16.75 -15.12 1.86
N GLU A 96 17.04 -16.03 2.80
CA GLU A 96 16.03 -16.54 3.72
C GLU A 96 15.43 -15.41 4.57
N GLN A 97 16.25 -14.52 5.13
CA GLN A 97 15.73 -13.38 5.89
C GLN A 97 14.94 -12.41 5.00
N ALA A 98 15.37 -12.18 3.75
CA ALA A 98 14.67 -11.33 2.80
C ALA A 98 13.26 -11.87 2.48
N GLU A 99 13.11 -13.19 2.31
CA GLU A 99 11.82 -13.84 2.10
C GLU A 99 10.90 -13.73 3.33
N VAL A 100 11.44 -13.89 4.54
CA VAL A 100 10.67 -13.68 5.77
C VAL A 100 10.23 -12.22 5.91
N LEU A 101 11.07 -11.25 5.53
CA LEU A 101 10.68 -9.83 5.50
C LEU A 101 9.56 -9.57 4.49
N LYS A 102 9.63 -10.18 3.29
CA LYS A 102 8.55 -10.11 2.30
C LYS A 102 7.25 -10.68 2.86
N GLN A 103 7.29 -11.82 3.55
CA GLN A 103 6.11 -12.39 4.23
C GLN A 103 5.56 -11.46 5.33
N ALA A 104 6.43 -10.75 6.06
CA ALA A 104 5.98 -9.75 7.05
C ALA A 104 5.21 -8.60 6.39
N LEU A 105 5.68 -8.12 5.23
CA LEU A 105 5.00 -7.07 4.46
C LEU A 105 3.72 -7.60 3.80
N GLU A 106 3.69 -8.85 3.32
CA GLU A 106 2.46 -9.49 2.82
C GLU A 106 1.40 -9.67 3.92
N ALA A 107 1.81 -10.02 5.14
CA ALA A 107 0.91 -10.04 6.30
C ALA A 107 0.36 -8.63 6.60
N GLN A 108 1.22 -7.60 6.53
CA GLN A 108 0.79 -6.21 6.68
C GLN A 108 -0.15 -5.76 5.55
N ARG A 109 0.04 -6.24 4.31
CA ARG A 109 -0.89 -6.02 3.19
C ARG A 109 -2.26 -6.64 3.45
N ALA A 110 -2.32 -7.87 3.95
CA ALA A 110 -3.57 -8.52 4.32
C ALA A 110 -4.32 -7.74 5.41
N MET A 111 -3.58 -7.23 6.41
CA MET A 111 -4.10 -6.33 7.43
C MET A 111 -4.63 -5.02 6.82
N LEU A 112 -3.92 -4.40 5.89
CA LEU A 112 -4.34 -3.17 5.20
C LEU A 112 -5.61 -3.36 4.36
N LEU A 113 -5.80 -4.54 3.76
CA LEU A 113 -7.05 -4.87 3.07
C LEU A 113 -8.24 -4.83 4.04
N GLN A 114 -8.07 -5.40 5.23
CA GLN A 114 -9.09 -5.35 6.29
C GLN A 114 -9.32 -3.90 6.78
N VAL A 115 -8.26 -3.14 7.02
CA VAL A 115 -8.32 -1.71 7.41
C VAL A 115 -9.12 -0.88 6.39
N SER A 116 -8.94 -1.16 5.10
CA SER A 116 -9.64 -0.43 4.04
C SER A 116 -11.15 -0.69 3.99
N LYS A 117 -11.64 -1.73 4.65
CA LYS A 117 -13.04 -2.16 4.65
C LYS A 117 -13.73 -1.97 6.00
N CYS A 118 -12.96 -1.95 7.08
CA CYS A 118 -13.48 -1.90 8.43
C CYS A 118 -13.41 -0.50 9.04
N LYS A 119 -14.34 -0.22 9.95
CA LYS A 119 -14.18 0.89 10.91
C LYS A 119 -13.13 0.54 11.97
N ALA A 120 -12.66 1.56 12.67
CA ALA A 120 -11.67 1.39 13.73
C ALA A 120 -12.13 0.36 14.78
N PRO A 121 -11.30 -0.65 15.09
CA PRO A 121 -11.63 -1.72 16.04
C PRO A 121 -11.45 -1.26 17.50
N THR A 122 -11.89 -2.11 18.43
CA THR A 122 -11.43 -2.04 19.82
C THR A 122 -9.93 -2.36 19.93
N ALA A 123 -9.31 -1.98 21.05
CA ALA A 123 -7.90 -2.28 21.28
C ALA A 123 -7.60 -3.80 21.23
N ALA A 124 -8.50 -4.63 21.77
CA ALA A 124 -8.35 -6.09 21.78
C ALA A 124 -8.40 -6.68 20.34
N GLU A 125 -9.40 -6.28 19.56
CA GLU A 125 -9.50 -6.67 18.14
C GLU A 125 -8.28 -6.19 17.36
N PHE A 126 -7.79 -4.97 17.62
CA PHE A 126 -6.59 -4.46 16.96
C PHE A 126 -5.36 -5.32 17.24
N GLN A 127 -5.18 -5.77 18.48
CA GLN A 127 -4.09 -6.69 18.83
C GLN A 127 -4.19 -8.00 18.02
N GLU A 128 -5.39 -8.57 17.86
CA GLU A 128 -5.58 -9.77 17.04
C GLU A 128 -5.24 -9.53 15.57
N ILE A 129 -5.64 -8.39 15.02
CA ILE A 129 -5.40 -8.01 13.61
C ILE A 129 -3.89 -7.88 13.30
N ILE A 130 -3.10 -7.34 14.22
CA ILE A 130 -1.65 -7.11 13.99
C ILE A 130 -0.77 -8.32 14.31
N LYS A 131 -1.29 -9.35 14.99
CA LYS A 131 -0.52 -10.55 15.39
C LYS A 131 0.26 -11.21 14.24
N PRO A 132 -0.31 -11.43 13.04
CA PRO A 132 0.43 -12.08 11.96
C PRO A 132 1.68 -11.29 11.54
N THR A 133 1.56 -9.97 11.42
CA THR A 133 2.70 -9.09 11.13
C THR A 133 3.71 -9.11 12.27
N ALA A 134 3.26 -9.01 13.52
CA ALA A 134 4.14 -9.02 14.70
C ALA A 134 4.93 -10.34 14.82
N ALA A 135 4.30 -11.49 14.54
CA ALA A 135 4.98 -12.77 14.52
C ALA A 135 6.10 -12.81 13.46
N LYS A 136 5.81 -12.32 12.24
CA LYS A 136 6.80 -12.28 11.16
C LYS A 136 7.93 -11.28 11.43
N ILE A 137 7.67 -10.15 12.08
CA ILE A 137 8.73 -9.25 12.57
C ILE A 137 9.68 -10.03 13.50
N GLY A 138 9.14 -10.81 14.44
CA GLY A 138 9.94 -11.64 15.34
C GLY A 138 10.75 -12.71 14.59
N GLU A 139 10.19 -13.34 13.56
CA GLU A 139 10.91 -14.29 12.70
C GLU A 139 12.07 -13.63 11.95
N VAL A 140 11.90 -12.43 11.39
CA VAL A 140 12.98 -11.67 10.73
C VAL A 140 14.13 -11.39 11.70
N GLN A 141 13.80 -11.00 12.93
CA GLN A 141 14.80 -10.74 13.98
C GLN A 141 15.52 -12.02 14.42
N ALA A 142 14.81 -13.14 14.48
CA ALA A 142 15.38 -14.44 14.83
C ALA A 142 16.36 -14.98 13.76
N LYS A 143 16.31 -14.47 12.51
CA LYS A 143 17.26 -14.81 11.45
C LYS A 143 18.63 -14.14 11.60
N VAL A 144 18.80 -13.24 12.57
CA VAL A 144 20.09 -12.61 12.84
C VAL A 144 21.05 -13.61 13.49
N ASP A 145 21.95 -14.18 12.70
CA ASP A 145 23.03 -15.03 13.21
C ASP A 145 24.36 -14.26 13.31
N ARG A 146 24.84 -14.09 14.55
CA ARG A 146 26.13 -13.44 14.87
C ARG A 146 27.35 -14.21 14.35
N ARG A 147 27.19 -15.47 13.97
CA ARG A 147 28.26 -16.33 13.41
C ARG A 147 28.31 -16.27 11.89
N SER A 148 27.29 -15.71 11.24
CA SER A 148 27.25 -15.59 9.79
C SER A 148 28.32 -14.65 9.25
N ALA A 149 28.94 -15.01 8.12
CA ALA A 149 29.80 -14.12 7.34
C ALA A 149 29.04 -12.90 6.78
N ASN A 150 27.71 -12.99 6.70
CA ASN A 150 26.78 -11.96 6.26
C ASN A 150 26.09 -11.26 7.43
N PHE A 151 26.62 -11.37 8.66
CA PHE A 151 26.01 -10.79 9.86
C PHE A 151 25.54 -9.34 9.68
N ASN A 152 26.33 -8.47 9.04
CA ASN A 152 25.94 -7.06 8.85
C ASN A 152 24.72 -6.89 7.92
N PHE A 153 24.50 -7.78 6.95
CA PHE A 153 23.24 -7.82 6.17
C PHE A 153 22.07 -8.16 7.11
N LEU A 154 22.24 -9.22 7.89
CA LEU A 154 21.19 -9.75 8.74
C LEU A 154 20.80 -8.76 9.85
N GLN A 155 21.80 -8.16 10.48
CA GLN A 155 21.65 -7.18 11.54
C GLN A 155 20.97 -5.91 11.04
N ALA A 156 21.33 -5.41 9.85
CA ALA A 156 20.72 -4.21 9.29
C ALA A 156 19.20 -4.37 9.15
N VAL A 157 18.75 -5.50 8.62
CA VAL A 157 17.31 -5.78 8.48
C VAL A 157 16.66 -6.08 9.84
N GLY A 158 17.33 -6.86 10.70
CA GLY A 158 16.80 -7.20 12.03
C GLY A 158 16.60 -6.01 12.96
N GLU A 159 17.44 -4.98 12.85
CA GLU A 159 17.29 -3.72 13.59
C GLU A 159 16.23 -2.80 12.98
N ALA A 160 16.04 -2.85 11.65
CA ALA A 160 15.10 -1.97 10.95
C ALA A 160 13.68 -2.51 10.83
N VAL A 161 13.47 -3.83 10.90
CA VAL A 161 12.15 -4.46 10.75
C VAL A 161 11.06 -3.97 11.73
N PRO A 162 11.35 -3.46 12.96
CA PRO A 162 10.33 -2.81 13.79
C PRO A 162 9.68 -1.58 13.15
N ALA A 163 10.19 -1.07 12.01
CA ALA A 163 9.52 -0.09 11.17
C ALA A 163 8.09 -0.51 10.80
N LEU A 164 7.83 -1.81 10.61
CA LEU A 164 6.50 -2.36 10.32
C LEU A 164 5.51 -2.12 11.48
N GLY A 165 5.99 -1.81 12.68
CA GLY A 165 5.19 -1.37 13.84
C GLY A 165 4.56 0.01 13.69
N TRP A 166 4.80 0.76 12.61
CA TRP A 166 4.22 2.08 12.37
C TRP A 166 2.69 2.13 12.52
N VAL A 167 2.02 0.99 12.29
CA VAL A 167 0.55 0.83 12.39
C VAL A 167 0.02 1.12 13.79
N THR A 168 0.87 1.03 14.83
CA THR A 168 0.53 1.34 16.22
C THR A 168 0.96 2.75 16.65
N VAL A 169 1.49 3.55 15.73
CA VAL A 169 2.04 4.89 16.01
C VAL A 169 1.09 5.96 15.51
N GLU A 170 0.63 6.80 16.44
CA GLU A 170 -0.20 7.97 16.13
C GLU A 170 0.65 9.23 15.98
N LYS A 171 0.17 10.18 15.18
CA LYS A 171 0.75 11.51 14.89
C LYS A 171 2.06 11.49 14.12
N THR A 172 2.96 10.55 14.37
CA THR A 172 4.31 10.49 13.77
C THR A 172 4.73 9.11 13.26
N PRO A 173 3.89 8.39 12.47
CA PRO A 173 4.28 7.07 11.95
C PRO A 173 5.40 7.14 10.89
N VAL A 174 5.50 8.24 10.13
CA VAL A 174 6.59 8.40 9.14
C VAL A 174 7.96 8.59 9.82
N PRO A 175 8.11 9.47 10.84
CA PRO A 175 9.31 9.51 11.67
C PRO A 175 9.68 8.15 12.26
N HIS A 176 8.72 7.39 12.79
CA HIS A 176 8.98 6.03 13.30
C HIS A 176 9.65 5.12 12.27
N VAL A 177 9.15 5.09 11.03
CA VAL A 177 9.77 4.30 9.95
C VAL A 177 11.21 4.74 9.68
N SER A 178 11.46 6.05 9.67
CA SER A 178 12.80 6.62 9.48
C SER A 178 13.75 6.24 10.62
N ASP A 179 13.32 6.39 11.86
CA ASP A 179 14.13 6.11 13.05
C ASP A 179 14.52 4.63 13.11
N MET A 180 13.60 3.73 12.76
CA MET A 180 13.89 2.29 12.71
C MET A 180 14.86 1.95 11.58
N TRP A 181 14.75 2.59 10.40
CA TRP A 181 15.78 2.44 9.37
C TRP A 181 17.15 2.91 9.86
N ASP A 182 17.22 4.04 10.56
CA ASP A 182 18.49 4.58 11.06
C ASP A 182 19.19 3.61 12.04
N CYS A 183 18.44 2.79 12.78
CA CYS A 183 19.01 1.69 13.56
C CYS A 183 19.78 0.69 12.67
N GLY A 184 19.17 0.24 11.57
CA GLY A 184 19.80 -0.70 10.63
C GLY A 184 20.87 -0.08 9.72
N ALA A 185 20.80 1.23 9.47
CA ALA A 185 21.65 1.94 8.51
C ALA A 185 23.15 1.85 8.85
N TYR A 186 23.49 1.76 10.15
CA TYR A 186 24.87 1.57 10.59
C TYR A 186 25.46 0.25 10.08
N ASN A 187 24.71 -0.85 10.20
CA ASN A 187 25.14 -2.15 9.72
C ASN A 187 25.11 -2.21 8.18
N GLN A 188 24.16 -1.54 7.53
CA GLN A 188 24.16 -1.41 6.07
C GLN A 188 25.40 -0.67 5.54
N THR A 189 25.87 0.37 6.24
CA THR A 189 27.10 1.07 5.88
C THR A 189 28.32 0.15 5.96
N LYS A 190 28.37 -0.75 6.95
CA LYS A 190 29.43 -1.78 7.03
C LYS A 190 29.38 -2.75 5.87
N VAL A 191 28.20 -3.17 5.44
CA VAL A 191 28.04 -4.00 4.24
C VAL A 191 28.62 -3.30 3.01
N LEU A 192 28.26 -2.03 2.78
CA LEU A 192 28.78 -1.25 1.66
C LEU A 192 30.31 -1.10 1.68
N GLN A 193 30.90 -0.99 2.87
CA GLN A 193 32.35 -0.92 3.05
C GLN A 193 33.02 -2.28 2.80
N GLN A 194 32.49 -3.35 3.41
CA GLN A 194 33.01 -4.72 3.32
C GLN A 194 32.99 -5.25 1.88
N TYR A 195 31.94 -4.94 1.13
CA TYR A 195 31.71 -5.44 -0.22
C TYR A 195 32.00 -4.41 -1.32
N LYS A 196 32.82 -3.39 -1.02
CA LYS A 196 33.21 -2.38 -2.02
C LYS A 196 33.81 -3.05 -3.26
N GLY A 197 33.25 -2.75 -4.44
CA GLY A 197 33.65 -3.34 -5.72
C GLY A 197 32.97 -4.68 -6.05
N GLN A 198 32.13 -5.21 -5.16
CA GLN A 198 31.29 -6.38 -5.43
C GLN A 198 29.86 -5.91 -5.69
N GLU A 199 29.53 -5.73 -6.97
CA GLU A 199 28.30 -5.03 -7.39
C GLU A 199 27.03 -5.67 -6.85
N ALA A 200 26.92 -7.00 -6.87
CA ALA A 200 25.72 -7.70 -6.41
C ALA A 200 25.38 -7.41 -4.94
N GLN A 201 26.37 -7.44 -4.05
CA GLN A 201 26.21 -7.15 -2.62
C GLN A 201 25.93 -5.68 -2.38
N VAL A 202 26.61 -4.79 -3.10
CA VAL A 202 26.39 -3.34 -2.99
C VAL A 202 24.98 -2.97 -3.46
N GLU A 203 24.49 -3.56 -4.55
CA GLU A 203 23.13 -3.35 -5.04
C GLU A 203 22.09 -3.90 -4.06
N CYS A 204 22.29 -5.13 -3.57
CA CYS A 204 21.42 -5.72 -2.54
C CYS A 204 21.35 -4.85 -1.28
N ALA A 205 22.50 -4.33 -0.82
CA ALA A 205 22.59 -3.44 0.33
C ALA A 205 21.97 -2.05 0.11
N LYS A 206 21.86 -1.58 -1.14
CA LYS A 206 21.10 -0.36 -1.46
C LYS A 206 19.61 -0.67 -1.52
N ALA A 207 19.22 -1.79 -2.12
CA ALA A 207 17.82 -2.19 -2.24
C ALA A 207 17.16 -2.43 -0.87
N MET A 208 17.88 -2.95 0.13
CA MET A 208 17.30 -3.07 1.49
C MET A 208 16.85 -1.73 2.06
N LYS A 209 17.58 -0.63 1.79
CA LYS A 209 17.23 0.72 2.24
C LYS A 209 15.96 1.20 1.56
N GLU A 210 15.86 0.94 0.26
CA GLU A 210 14.72 1.39 -0.55
C GLU A 210 13.39 0.80 -0.06
N ILE A 211 13.38 -0.38 0.58
CA ILE A 211 12.18 -0.91 1.25
C ILE A 211 11.67 0.07 2.31
N PHE A 212 12.53 0.52 3.22
CA PHE A 212 12.11 1.39 4.32
C PHE A 212 11.79 2.82 3.85
N VAL A 213 12.52 3.31 2.85
CA VAL A 213 12.21 4.59 2.19
C VAL A 213 10.85 4.51 1.48
N GLY A 214 10.59 3.42 0.75
CA GLY A 214 9.31 3.15 0.09
C GLY A 214 8.16 3.04 1.09
N LEU A 215 8.35 2.31 2.19
CA LEU A 215 7.38 2.22 3.28
C LEU A 215 7.08 3.61 3.87
N GLY A 216 8.10 4.43 4.13
CA GLY A 216 7.92 5.79 4.63
C GLY A 216 7.11 6.67 3.67
N LYS A 217 7.35 6.57 2.36
CA LYS A 217 6.55 7.26 1.32
C LYS A 217 5.09 6.77 1.34
N TYR A 218 4.87 5.46 1.40
CA TYR A 218 3.54 4.87 1.48
C TYR A 218 2.77 5.37 2.72
N VAL A 219 3.38 5.30 3.90
CA VAL A 219 2.78 5.75 5.16
C VAL A 219 2.47 7.25 5.11
N LYS A 220 3.35 8.05 4.52
CA LYS A 220 3.12 9.50 4.36
C LYS A 220 1.89 9.81 3.52
N GLU A 221 1.68 9.07 2.44
CA GLU A 221 0.58 9.28 1.50
C GLU A 221 -0.76 8.81 2.08
N HIS A 222 -0.80 7.62 2.68
CA HIS A 222 -2.06 6.96 3.05
C HIS A 222 -2.38 7.00 4.54
N HIS A 223 -1.38 7.23 5.40
CA HIS A 223 -1.48 7.02 6.86
C HIS A 223 -0.72 8.09 7.67
N ARG A 224 -0.69 9.33 7.16
CA ARG A 224 0.18 10.43 7.63
C ARG A 224 0.20 10.64 9.15
N THR A 225 -0.94 10.47 9.82
CA THR A 225 -1.10 10.71 11.27
C THR A 225 -1.44 9.43 12.05
N GLY A 226 -1.35 8.27 11.42
CA GLY A 226 -1.72 6.98 11.97
C GLY A 226 -2.50 6.13 10.96
N LEU A 227 -2.77 4.88 11.34
CA LEU A 227 -3.52 3.94 10.52
C LEU A 227 -4.91 4.50 10.18
N ALA A 228 -5.23 4.55 8.87
CA ALA A 228 -6.42 5.22 8.36
C ALA A 228 -7.53 4.20 8.08
N TRP A 229 -8.38 3.98 9.07
CA TRP A 229 -9.56 3.11 8.97
C TRP A 229 -10.66 3.74 8.12
N LYS A 230 -11.53 2.91 7.53
CA LYS A 230 -12.71 3.37 6.79
C LYS A 230 -13.82 3.79 7.78
N PRO A 231 -14.18 5.08 7.90
CA PRO A 231 -15.13 5.53 8.93
C PRO A 231 -16.52 4.89 8.80
N THR A 232 -16.95 4.62 7.56
CA THR A 232 -18.21 3.94 7.22
C THR A 232 -18.02 2.44 6.94
N GLY A 233 -16.92 1.86 7.41
CA GLY A 233 -16.61 0.45 7.23
C GLY A 233 -17.44 -0.47 8.13
N ILE A 234 -17.43 -1.76 7.79
CA ILE A 234 -18.06 -2.79 8.62
C ILE A 234 -17.30 -2.98 9.94
N ALA A 235 -17.92 -3.61 10.92
CA ALA A 235 -17.18 -4.04 12.11
C ALA A 235 -16.15 -5.11 11.73
N VAL A 236 -15.00 -5.12 12.42
CA VAL A 236 -13.97 -6.15 12.22
C VAL A 236 -14.52 -7.55 12.43
N SER A 237 -15.40 -7.74 13.42
CA SER A 237 -16.08 -9.02 13.67
C SER A 237 -16.98 -9.50 12.53
N ALA A 238 -17.39 -8.61 11.62
CA ALA A 238 -18.18 -8.94 10.42
C ALA A 238 -17.31 -9.11 9.17
N TYR A 239 -16.01 -8.82 9.25
CA TYR A 239 -15.09 -9.01 8.14
C TYR A 239 -14.82 -10.51 7.95
N THR A 240 -15.15 -11.01 6.75
CA THR A 240 -14.76 -12.34 6.31
C THR A 240 -13.73 -12.18 5.21
N THR A 241 -12.59 -12.87 5.34
CA THR A 241 -11.62 -12.94 4.25
C THR A 241 -12.30 -13.70 3.11
N GLY A 242 -12.64 -13.00 2.03
CA GLY A 242 -13.11 -13.65 0.80
C GLY A 242 -12.08 -14.70 0.40
N GLY A 243 -12.55 -15.93 0.17
CA GLY A 243 -11.71 -17.07 -0.21
C GLY A 243 -11.00 -16.89 -1.53
#